data_AF-A0A2K2V7K7-F1
#
_entry.id   AF-A0A2K2V7K7-F1
#
_cell.length_a   1.000
_cell.length_b   1.000
_cell.length_c   1.000
_cell.angle_alpha   90.00
_cell.angle_beta   90.00
_cell.angle_gamma   90.00
#
_symmetry.space_group_name_H-M   'P 1'
#
loop_
_entity.id
_entity.type
_entity.pdbx_description
1 polymer ?
#
loop_
_entity_poly.entity_id
_entity_poly.type
_entity_poly.pdbx_seq_one_letter_code
_entity_poly.pdbx_strand_id
1 'polypeptide(L)'
;MSISLSPIGKEEIKNLETALLVETLFRKEVLEEIKKPSERLTWLTSLGIAAGALAREKAKLTIKQIAEELGVTEATVRSHLTGRTKAGQLVKETYEKFLKEGVAFKGFDRMTQVEEIKKALIELSASIEAASKKIEEIKKMLE
;
A
#
# COMPACT_ATOMS: atom_id res chain seq x y z
N MET A 1 -11.94 13.98 1.14
CA MET A 1 -11.05 14.40 2.24
C MET A 1 -9.67 14.60 1.65
N SER A 2 -9.09 15.80 1.70
CA SER A 2 -7.73 16.05 1.20
C SER A 2 -6.72 15.72 2.29
N ILE A 3 -5.71 14.92 1.96
CA ILE A 3 -4.64 14.57 2.90
C ILE A 3 -3.50 15.58 2.74
N SER A 4 -3.19 16.31 3.82
CA SER A 4 -2.11 17.30 3.83
C SER A 4 -0.74 16.63 3.84
N LEU A 5 0.18 17.09 2.97
CA LEU A 5 1.58 16.66 2.95
C LEU A 5 2.47 17.46 3.91
N SER A 6 1.90 18.50 4.54
CA SER A 6 2.50 19.28 5.63
C SER A 6 1.49 19.31 6.79
N PRO A 7 1.28 18.17 7.47
CA PRO A 7 0.17 18.01 8.40
C PRO A 7 0.34 18.87 9.64
N ILE A 8 -0.77 19.42 10.13
CA ILE A 8 -0.85 20.22 11.36
C ILE A 8 -1.76 19.50 12.35
N GLY A 9 -1.23 19.18 13.53
CA GLY A 9 -1.98 18.50 14.58
C GLY A 9 -2.11 16.98 14.39
N LYS A 10 -2.66 16.32 15.41
CA LYS A 10 -2.64 14.85 15.54
C LYS A 10 -3.41 14.13 14.43
N GLU A 11 -4.55 14.67 14.03
CA GLU A 11 -5.41 14.04 13.01
C GLU A 11 -4.74 14.04 11.64
N GLU A 12 -4.22 15.18 11.19
CA GLU A 12 -3.55 15.26 9.90
C GLU A 12 -2.27 14.43 9.86
N ILE A 13 -1.51 14.39 10.96
CA ILE A 13 -0.34 13.49 11.08
C ILE A 13 -0.78 12.04 10.90
N LYS A 14 -1.88 11.63 11.54
CA LYS A 14 -2.38 10.27 11.42
C LYS A 14 -2.86 9.96 10.00
N ASN A 15 -3.55 10.90 9.36
CA ASN A 15 -4.01 10.75 7.98
C ASN A 15 -2.84 10.59 7.00
N LEU A 16 -1.77 11.40 7.15
CA LEU A 16 -0.57 11.25 6.32
C LEU A 16 0.16 9.93 6.61
N GLU A 17 0.32 9.55 7.87
CA GLU A 17 0.91 8.27 8.28
C GLU A 17 0.17 7.09 7.64
N THR A 18 -1.16 7.06 7.74
CA THR A 18 -1.99 6.01 7.15
C THR A 18 -1.89 6.01 5.63
N ALA A 19 -1.91 7.18 4.98
CA ALA A 19 -1.77 7.27 3.53
C ALA A 19 -0.43 6.70 3.03
N LEU A 20 0.67 7.09 3.69
CA LEU A 20 2.00 6.60 3.37
C LEU A 20 2.13 5.09 3.60
N LEU A 21 1.61 4.59 4.72
CA LEU A 21 1.66 3.17 5.04
C LEU A 21 0.89 2.35 4.01
N VAL A 22 -0.36 2.72 3.72
CA VAL A 22 -1.23 1.98 2.81
C VAL A 22 -0.65 1.94 1.40
N GLU A 23 -0.32 3.09 0.79
CA GLU A 23 0.20 3.09 -0.58
C GLU A 23 1.55 2.37 -0.68
N THR A 24 2.41 2.47 0.35
CA THR A 24 3.70 1.76 0.35
C THR A 24 3.51 0.25 0.53
N LEU A 25 2.56 -0.19 1.35
CA LEU A 25 2.26 -1.61 1.58
C LEU A 25 1.87 -2.34 0.29
N PHE A 26 1.12 -1.67 -0.59
CA PHE A 26 0.68 -2.24 -1.87
C PHE A 26 1.71 -2.12 -3.01
N ARG A 27 2.95 -1.72 -2.72
CA ARG A 27 4.05 -1.84 -3.69
C ARG A 27 4.39 -3.31 -3.90
N LYS A 28 4.58 -3.71 -5.16
CA LYS A 28 4.89 -5.10 -5.53
C LYS A 28 6.04 -5.69 -4.71
N GLU A 29 7.14 -4.95 -4.58
CA GLU A 29 8.31 -5.40 -3.80
C GLU A 29 8.00 -5.63 -2.32
N VAL A 30 7.11 -4.83 -1.71
CA VAL A 30 6.69 -5.03 -0.32
C VAL A 30 5.76 -6.23 -0.20
N LEU A 31 4.81 -6.38 -1.12
CA LEU A 31 3.88 -7.51 -1.14
C LEU A 31 4.61 -8.86 -1.26
N GLU A 32 5.69 -8.93 -2.04
CA GLU A 32 6.49 -10.16 -2.13
C GLU A 32 7.24 -10.48 -0.83
N GLU A 33 7.72 -9.47 -0.12
CA GLU A 33 8.42 -9.67 1.14
C GLU A 33 7.47 -10.11 2.27
N ILE A 34 6.30 -9.49 2.40
CA ILE A 34 5.33 -9.85 3.45
C ILE A 34 4.68 -11.23 3.23
N LYS A 35 4.76 -11.80 2.02
CA LYS A 35 4.32 -13.19 1.77
C LYS A 35 5.16 -14.18 2.58
N LYS A 36 6.44 -13.89 2.82
CA LYS A 36 7.35 -14.72 3.62
C LYS A 36 6.96 -14.61 5.10
N PRO A 37 6.44 -15.68 5.74
CA PRO A 37 5.92 -15.59 7.11
C PRO A 37 6.97 -15.13 8.14
N SER A 38 8.24 -15.53 7.97
CA SER A 38 9.35 -15.16 8.86
C SER A 38 9.65 -13.67 8.86
N GLU A 39 9.48 -12.99 7.72
CA GLU A 39 9.85 -11.59 7.54
C GLU A 39 8.66 -10.63 7.69
N ARG A 40 7.42 -11.14 7.61
CA ARG A 40 6.19 -10.35 7.57
C ARG A 40 6.09 -9.35 8.71
N LEU A 41 6.31 -9.81 9.95
CA LEU A 41 6.18 -8.95 11.13
C LEU A 41 7.24 -7.84 11.13
N THR A 42 8.47 -8.18 10.79
CA THR A 42 9.60 -7.24 10.69
C THR A 42 9.33 -6.16 9.64
N TRP A 43 8.82 -6.55 8.47
CA TRP A 43 8.46 -5.62 7.41
C TRP A 43 7.31 -4.69 7.80
N LEU A 44 6.22 -5.22 8.33
CA LEU A 44 5.07 -4.42 8.76
C LEU A 44 5.47 -3.42 9.87
N THR A 45 6.25 -3.88 10.85
CA THR A 45 6.74 -3.03 11.94
C THR A 45 7.64 -1.91 11.40
N SER A 46 8.59 -2.26 10.53
CA SER A 46 9.52 -1.30 9.93
C SER A 46 8.82 -0.27 9.05
N LEU A 47 7.81 -0.67 8.28
CA LEU A 47 7.01 0.22 7.45
C LEU A 47 6.14 1.16 8.29
N GLY A 48 5.51 0.64 9.35
CA GLY A 48 4.72 1.45 10.28
C GLY A 48 5.57 2.54 10.95
N ILE A 49 6.75 2.17 11.47
CA ILE A 49 7.68 3.12 12.07
C ILE A 49 8.17 4.14 11.04
N ALA A 50 8.51 3.71 9.83
CA ALA A 50 8.96 4.61 8.76
C ALA A 50 7.88 5.64 8.37
N ALA A 51 6.65 5.20 8.15
CA ALA A 51 5.52 6.06 7.80
C ALA A 51 5.19 7.04 8.93
N GLY A 52 5.15 6.54 10.18
CA GLY A 52 4.89 7.35 11.37
C GLY A 52 5.98 8.40 11.61
N ALA A 53 7.24 8.04 11.40
CA ALA A 53 8.37 8.95 11.52
C ALA A 53 8.32 10.04 10.46
N LEU A 54 8.11 9.69 9.20
CA LEU A 54 8.05 10.67 8.11
C LEU A 54 6.88 11.64 8.28
N ALA A 55 5.68 11.15 8.64
CA ALA A 55 4.52 12.01 8.84
C ALA A 55 4.76 13.08 9.92
N ARG A 56 5.41 12.70 11.02
CA ARG A 56 5.76 13.62 12.11
C ARG A 56 6.90 14.58 11.75
N GLU A 57 7.88 14.12 10.97
CA GLU A 57 8.93 15.00 10.44
C GLU A 57 8.32 16.09 9.55
N LYS A 58 7.32 15.76 8.72
CA LYS A 58 6.59 16.75 7.92
C LYS A 58 5.73 17.71 8.75
N ALA A 59 5.27 17.28 9.92
CA ALA A 59 4.68 18.15 10.94
C ALA A 59 5.72 18.93 11.78
N LYS A 60 7.00 18.91 11.41
CA LYS A 60 8.10 19.65 12.05
C LYS A 60 8.44 19.20 13.48
N LEU A 61 8.04 17.98 13.87
CA LEU A 61 8.48 17.42 15.14
C LEU A 61 9.98 17.11 15.09
N THR A 62 10.64 17.29 16.23
CA THR A 62 12.05 16.91 16.41
C THR A 62 12.21 15.39 16.47
N ILE A 63 13.41 14.88 16.16
CA ILE A 63 13.72 13.44 16.23
C ILE A 63 13.41 12.86 17.62
N LYS A 64 13.68 13.63 18.69
CA LYS A 64 13.37 13.24 20.07
C LYS A 64 11.88 13.04 20.28
N GLN A 65 11.05 14.01 19.88
CA GLN A 65 9.59 13.91 19.99
C GLN A 65 9.04 12.73 19.18
N ILE A 66 9.57 12.51 17.97
CA ILE A 66 9.16 11.37 17.12
C ILE A 66 9.49 10.04 17.81
N ALA A 67 10.69 9.92 18.38
CA ALA A 67 11.14 8.73 19.09
C ALA A 67 10.25 8.43 20.32
N GLU A 68 9.96 9.47 21.12
CA GLU A 68 9.06 9.37 22.28
C GLU A 68 7.64 8.96 21.87
N GLU A 69 7.06 9.60 20.85
CA GLU A 69 5.70 9.30 20.40
C GLU A 69 5.54 7.91 19.77
N LEU A 70 6.57 7.43 19.06
CA LEU A 70 6.55 6.12 18.41
C LEU A 70 7.05 4.99 19.32
N GLY A 71 7.58 5.31 20.50
CA GLY A 71 8.15 4.32 21.43
C GLY A 71 9.40 3.62 20.87
N VAL A 72 10.22 4.33 20.09
CA VAL A 72 11.45 3.80 19.48
C VAL A 72 12.65 4.70 19.79
N THR A 73 13.86 4.26 19.48
CA THR A 73 15.06 5.08 19.70
C THR A 73 15.19 6.19 18.64
N GLU A 74 15.84 7.30 18.99
CA GLU A 74 16.21 8.35 18.02
C GLU A 74 17.07 7.81 16.86
N ALA A 75 17.91 6.80 17.13
CA ALA A 75 18.73 6.15 16.10
C ALA A 75 17.85 5.42 15.07
N THR A 76 16.81 4.73 15.53
CA THR A 76 15.79 4.09 14.68
C THR A 76 15.10 5.12 13.80
N VAL A 77 14.60 6.22 14.39
CA VAL A 77 13.96 7.32 13.66
C VAL A 77 14.88 7.88 12.58
N ARG A 78 16.14 8.22 12.93
CA ARG A 78 17.14 8.72 11.97
C ARG A 78 17.37 7.73 10.83
N SER A 79 17.47 6.43 11.13
CA SER A 79 17.71 5.40 10.12
C SER A 79 16.60 5.35 9.07
N HIS A 80 15.33 5.43 9.49
CA HIS A 80 14.20 5.47 8.57
C HIS A 80 14.12 6.80 7.79
N LEU A 81 14.21 7.95 8.46
CA LEU A 81 14.10 9.27 7.81
C LEU A 81 15.21 9.52 6.78
N THR A 82 16.43 9.05 7.07
CA THR A 82 17.57 9.17 6.14
C THR A 82 17.52 8.17 4.99
N GLY A 83 16.56 7.23 4.99
CA GLY A 83 16.45 6.19 3.96
C GLY A 83 17.52 5.11 4.05
N ARG A 84 18.23 4.98 5.20
CA ARG A 84 19.21 3.90 5.41
C ARG A 84 18.54 2.54 5.50
N THR A 85 17.30 2.48 5.97
CA THR A 85 16.49 1.26 5.92
C THR A 85 15.69 1.20 4.62
N LYS A 86 15.48 -0.01 4.10
CA LYS A 86 14.66 -0.20 2.90
C LYS A 86 13.23 0.29 3.09
N ALA A 87 12.62 0.06 4.26
CA ALA A 87 11.30 0.62 4.59
C ALA A 87 11.28 2.15 4.56
N GLY A 88 12.31 2.81 5.12
CA GLY A 88 12.46 4.27 5.09
C GLY A 88 12.58 4.81 3.67
N GLN A 89 13.40 4.15 2.84
CA GLN A 89 13.54 4.49 1.42
C GLN A 89 12.19 4.41 0.69
N LEU A 90 11.46 3.30 0.83
CA LEU A 90 10.20 3.09 0.13
C LEU A 90 9.12 4.09 0.52
N VAL A 91 9.01 4.39 1.81
CA VAL A 91 8.05 5.39 2.33
C VAL A 91 8.40 6.79 1.81
N LYS A 92 9.69 7.14 1.75
CA LYS A 92 10.15 8.42 1.20
C LYS A 92 9.82 8.55 -0.28
N GLU A 93 10.07 7.49 -1.07
CA GLU A 93 9.68 7.44 -2.49
C GLU A 93 8.16 7.60 -2.67
N THR A 94 7.35 6.96 -1.82
CA THR A 94 5.89 7.13 -1.83
C THR A 94 5.48 8.58 -1.53
N TYR A 95 6.10 9.23 -0.54
CA TYR A 95 5.85 10.63 -0.23
C TYR A 95 6.25 11.56 -1.39
N GLU A 96 7.40 11.33 -2.02
CA GLU A 96 7.84 12.09 -3.19
C GLU A 96 6.88 11.95 -4.38
N LYS A 97 6.29 10.77 -4.55
CA LYS A 97 5.22 10.56 -5.54
C LYS A 97 3.97 11.36 -5.18
N PHE A 98 3.55 11.36 -3.91
CA PHE A 98 2.42 12.18 -3.48
C PHE A 98 2.65 13.68 -3.70
N LEU A 99 3.88 14.18 -3.53
CA LEU A 99 4.20 15.58 -3.84
C LEU A 99 3.99 15.93 -5.33
N LYS A 100 4.26 14.98 -6.24
CA LYS A 100 4.16 15.20 -7.69
C LYS A 100 2.75 14.98 -8.24
N GLU A 101 2.07 13.95 -7.74
CA GLU A 101 0.83 13.44 -8.33
C GLU A 101 -0.42 13.72 -7.47
N GLY A 102 -0.22 14.24 -6.25
CA GLY A 102 -1.24 14.27 -5.21
C GLY A 102 -1.35 12.92 -4.48
N VAL A 103 -2.03 12.94 -3.33
CA VAL A 103 -2.26 11.72 -2.53
C VAL A 103 -3.31 10.86 -3.23
N ALA A 104 -2.90 9.67 -3.66
CA ALA A 104 -3.75 8.71 -4.35
C ALA A 104 -3.38 7.27 -3.97
N PHE A 105 -4.38 6.41 -3.78
CA PHE A 105 -4.23 5.03 -3.32
C PHE A 105 -4.14 4.03 -4.49
N LYS A 106 -3.31 4.36 -5.48
CA LYS A 106 -3.20 3.60 -6.74
C LYS A 106 -2.79 2.15 -6.52
N GLY A 107 -2.00 1.84 -5.49
CA GLY A 107 -1.63 0.47 -5.14
C GLY A 107 -2.84 -0.35 -4.68
N PHE A 108 -3.65 0.21 -3.80
CA PHE A 108 -4.86 -0.42 -3.29
C PHE A 108 -5.92 -0.57 -4.38
N ASP A 109 -6.18 0.49 -5.15
CA ASP A 109 -7.16 0.48 -6.25
C ASP A 109 -6.83 -0.57 -7.30
N ARG A 110 -5.53 -0.75 -7.62
CA ARG A 110 -5.11 -1.82 -8.53
C ARG A 110 -5.39 -3.20 -7.95
N MET A 111 -5.23 -3.40 -6.64
CA MET A 111 -5.50 -4.70 -6.02
C MET A 111 -7.00 -5.02 -6.01
N THR A 112 -7.87 -4.05 -5.74
CA THR A 112 -9.32 -4.26 -5.79
C THR A 112 -9.79 -4.57 -7.22
N GLN A 113 -9.27 -3.84 -8.21
CA GLN A 113 -9.55 -4.10 -9.64
C GLN A 113 -9.14 -5.52 -10.08
N VAL A 114 -7.97 -6.02 -9.62
CA VAL A 114 -7.52 -7.38 -9.96
C VAL A 114 -8.51 -8.44 -9.47
N GLU A 115 -9.11 -8.26 -8.30
CA GLU A 115 -10.09 -9.20 -7.74
C GLU A 115 -11.41 -9.18 -8.53
N GLU A 116 -11.86 -8.00 -8.94
CA GLU A 116 -13.04 -7.84 -9.80
C GLU A 116 -12.82 -8.47 -11.18
N ILE A 117 -11.65 -8.25 -11.79
CA ILE A 117 -11.28 -8.83 -13.08
C ILE A 117 -11.25 -10.36 -12.99
N LYS A 118 -10.73 -10.93 -11.91
CA LYS A 118 -10.72 -12.39 -11.72
C LYS A 118 -12.13 -12.98 -11.64
N LYS A 119 -13.06 -12.31 -10.93
CA LYS A 119 -14.46 -12.74 -10.86
C LYS A 119 -15.12 -12.70 -12.23
N ALA A 120 -14.96 -11.58 -12.95
CA ALA A 120 -15.50 -11.42 -14.29
C ALA A 120 -14.94 -12.48 -15.26
N LEU A 121 -13.66 -12.85 -15.14
CA LEU A 121 -13.03 -13.90 -15.94
C LEU A 121 -13.66 -15.27 -15.68
N ILE A 122 -13.96 -15.61 -14.43
CA ILE A 122 -14.62 -16.86 -14.05
C ILE A 122 -16.04 -16.91 -14.64
N GLU A 123 -16.83 -15.84 -14.47
CA GLU A 123 -18.19 -15.76 -15.00
C GLU A 123 -18.24 -15.85 -16.54
N LEU A 124 -17.29 -15.17 -17.21
CA LEU A 124 -17.18 -15.22 -18.66
C LEU A 124 -16.79 -16.62 -19.14
N SER A 125 -15.86 -17.29 -18.46
CA SER A 125 -15.45 -18.65 -18.80
C SER A 125 -16.61 -19.65 -18.70
N ALA A 126 -17.43 -19.54 -17.66
CA ALA A 126 -18.62 -20.36 -17.48
C ALA A 126 -19.68 -20.08 -18.56
N SER A 127 -19.84 -18.80 -18.94
CA SER A 127 -20.76 -18.40 -20.01
C SER A 127 -20.32 -18.94 -21.38
N ILE A 128 -19.02 -18.89 -21.68
CA ILE A 128 -18.44 -19.48 -22.90
C ILE A 128 -18.68 -20.99 -22.94
N GLU A 129 -18.46 -21.68 -21.82
CA GLU A 129 -18.67 -23.13 -21.75
C GLU A 129 -20.15 -23.49 -21.96
N ALA A 130 -21.07 -22.76 -21.33
CA ALA A 130 -22.51 -22.94 -21.49
C ALA A 130 -22.99 -22.66 -22.93
N ALA A 131 -22.49 -21.58 -23.55
CA ALA A 131 -22.80 -21.27 -24.94
C ALA A 131 -22.24 -22.35 -25.90
N SER A 132 -21.03 -22.84 -25.64
CA SER A 132 -20.41 -23.90 -26.45
C SER A 132 -21.21 -25.20 -26.38
N LYS A 133 -21.69 -25.59 -25.18
CA LYS A 133 -22.57 -26.76 -25.01
C LYS A 133 -23.88 -26.63 -25.81
N LYS A 134 -24.53 -25.46 -25.74
CA LYS A 134 -25.76 -25.19 -26.51
C LYS A 134 -25.53 -25.25 -28.02
N ILE A 135 -24.41 -24.70 -28.51
CA ILE A 135 -24.05 -24.78 -29.94
C ILE A 135 -23.90 -26.23 -30.37
N GLU A 136 -23.26 -27.07 -29.54
CA GLU A 136 -23.06 -28.49 -29.83
C GLU A 136 -24.39 -29.26 -29.84
N GLU A 137 -25.31 -28.96 -28.91
CA GLU A 137 -26.66 -29.52 -28.90
C GLU A 137 -27.45 -29.15 -30.15
N ILE A 138 -27.42 -27.87 -30.54
CA ILE A 138 -28.12 -27.40 -31.76
C ILE A 138 -27.55 -28.07 -33.01
N LYS A 139 -26.22 -28.23 -33.12
CA LYS A 139 -25.60 -28.95 -34.24
C LYS A 139 -26.10 -30.38 -34.37
N LYS A 140 -26.19 -31.11 -33.25
CA LYS A 140 -26.72 -32.49 -33.23
C LYS A 140 -28.20 -32.59 -33.63
N MET A 141 -28.96 -31.51 -33.51
CA MET A 141 -30.37 -31.46 -33.93
C MET A 141 -30.54 -31.15 -35.43
N LEU A 142 -29.48 -30.68 -36.10
CA LEU A 142 -29.48 -30.31 -37.51
C LEU A 142 -28.86 -31.40 -38.41
N GLU A 143 -28.22 -32.42 -37.82
CA GLU A 143 -27.79 -33.67 -38.46
C GLU A 143 -28.88 -34.74 -38.37
#